data_AF-A0A971H9N4-F1
#
_entry.id   AF-A0A971H9N4-F1
#
_cell.length_a   1.000
_cell.length_b   1.000
_cell.length_c   1.000
_cell.angle_alpha   90.00
_cell.angle_beta   90.00
_cell.angle_gamma   90.00
#
_symmetry.space_group_name_H-M   'P 1'
#
loop_
_entity.id
_entity.type
_entity.pdbx_description
1 polymer ?
#
loop_
_entity_poly.entity_id
_entity_poly.type
_entity_poly.pdbx_seq_one_letter_code
_entity_poly.pdbx_strand_id
1 'polypeptide(L)'
;LHDTQISNEHNDDALTLITVHSAKGTEASICIVASATQSNYPHFRSLGSLEAEEEERRVLYVACTRAKDELIITRSSFNRNAFWVDSSPAVGERYFLEEIPQHLVQETLHGWTGPTSGGLSKLKDIF
;
A
#
# COMPACT_ATOMS: atom_id res chain seq x y z
N LEU A 1 -4.49 7.10 27.96
CA LEU A 1 -4.51 6.87 26.50
C LEU A 1 -3.33 7.60 25.85
N HIS A 2 -2.09 7.30 26.26
CA HIS A 2 -0.88 8.02 25.81
C HIS A 2 0.19 7.10 25.19
N ASP A 3 0.02 5.77 25.26
CA ASP A 3 1.10 4.80 24.94
C ASP A 3 1.06 4.24 23.51
N THR A 4 0.18 4.76 22.63
CA THR A 4 0.00 4.25 21.26
C THR A 4 0.67 5.13 20.21
N GLN A 5 1.23 6.28 20.61
CA GLN A 5 1.97 7.15 19.70
C GLN A 5 3.42 6.69 19.61
N ILE A 6 3.98 6.74 18.41
CA ILE A 6 5.40 6.47 18.20
C ILE A 6 6.18 7.63 18.83
N SER A 7 6.76 7.40 20.00
CA SER A 7 7.55 8.40 20.71
C SER A 7 8.97 8.45 20.12
N ASN A 8 9.28 9.50 19.37
CA ASN A 8 10.66 9.81 19.01
C ASN A 8 11.34 10.47 20.21
N GLU A 9 12.35 9.80 20.77
CA GLU A 9 13.12 10.29 21.92
C GLU A 9 14.05 11.48 21.56
N HIS A 10 14.19 11.76 20.26
CA HIS A 10 14.93 12.89 19.71
C HIS A 10 13.95 13.82 19.00
N ASN A 11 13.96 15.09 19.40
CA ASN A 11 13.17 16.18 18.83
C ASN A 11 13.60 16.47 17.39
N ASP A 12 13.18 15.63 16.44
CA ASP A 12 13.39 15.86 15.02
C ASP A 12 12.09 15.59 14.28
N ASP A 13 11.63 16.63 13.58
CA ASP A 13 10.55 16.61 12.58
C ASP A 13 10.88 15.58 11.49
N ALA A 14 10.52 14.32 11.76
CA ALA A 14 10.96 13.17 10.99
C ALA A 14 9.81 12.19 10.73
N LEU A 15 9.82 11.61 9.53
CA LEU A 15 8.90 10.53 9.17
C LEU A 15 9.32 9.23 9.84
N THR A 16 8.35 8.53 10.43
CA THR A 16 8.57 7.18 10.93
C THR A 16 8.36 6.16 9.82
N LEU A 17 9.41 5.42 9.47
CA LEU A 17 9.34 4.29 8.55
C LEU A 17 9.44 2.97 9.31
N ILE A 18 8.37 2.19 9.29
CA ILE A 18 8.31 0.85 9.90
C ILE A 18 7.70 -0.15 8.93
N THR A 19 7.90 -1.44 9.22
CA THR A 19 7.17 -2.49 8.50
C THR A 19 5.70 -2.52 8.94
N VAL A 20 4.82 -2.96 8.04
CA VAL A 20 3.38 -3.14 8.31
C VAL A 20 3.15 -4.05 9.54
N HIS A 21 3.97 -5.09 9.69
CA HIS A 21 3.91 -6.00 10.84
C HIS A 21 4.27 -5.31 12.16
N SER A 22 5.22 -4.37 12.13
CA SER A 22 5.63 -3.59 13.29
C SER A 22 4.65 -2.47 13.65
N ALA A 23 3.69 -2.15 12.77
CA ALA A 23 2.69 -1.10 13.01
C ALA A 23 1.57 -1.52 13.98
N LYS A 24 1.59 -2.76 14.49
CA LYS A 24 0.60 -3.20 15.46
C LYS A 24 0.78 -2.45 16.78
N GLY A 25 -0.28 -1.78 17.24
CA GLY A 25 -0.26 -1.04 18.51
C GLY A 25 0.36 0.36 18.43
N THR A 26 0.68 0.84 17.22
CA THR A 26 1.05 2.23 16.97
C THR A 26 -0.11 2.94 16.26
N GLU A 27 -0.29 4.24 16.44
CA GLU A 27 -1.27 5.02 15.66
C GLU A 27 -0.67 6.38 15.29
N ALA A 28 -1.08 6.93 14.14
CA ALA A 28 -0.66 8.24 13.68
C ALA A 28 -1.81 9.00 13.02
N SER A 29 -1.74 10.34 13.01
CA SER A 29 -2.72 11.18 12.29
C SER A 29 -2.77 10.84 10.82
N ILE A 30 -1.61 10.69 10.19
CA ILE A 30 -1.46 10.34 8.78
C ILE A 30 -0.66 9.04 8.68
N CYS A 31 -1.18 8.05 7.94
CA CYS A 31 -0.43 6.85 7.59
C CYS A 31 -0.31 6.70 6.08
N ILE A 32 0.89 6.30 5.63
CA ILE A 32 1.17 6.00 4.24
C ILE A 32 1.51 4.52 4.12
N VAL A 33 0.64 3.75 3.48
CA VAL A 33 0.94 2.37 3.07
C VAL A 33 1.60 2.41 1.70
N ALA A 34 2.92 2.18 1.70
CA ALA A 34 3.68 2.17 0.47
C ALA A 34 3.56 0.83 -0.27
N SER A 35 3.40 0.88 -1.60
CA SER A 35 3.49 -0.26 -2.52
C SER A 35 2.52 -1.42 -2.20
N ALA A 36 1.25 -1.12 -1.91
CA ALA A 36 0.18 -2.11 -1.81
C ALA A 36 -0.22 -2.61 -3.22
N THR A 37 0.59 -3.52 -3.76
CA THR A 37 0.39 -4.17 -5.06
C THR A 37 0.31 -5.67 -4.89
N GLN A 38 -0.34 -6.38 -5.83
CA GLN A 38 -0.65 -7.81 -5.76
C GLN A 38 0.55 -8.76 -5.52
N SER A 39 1.79 -8.31 -5.72
CA SER A 39 3.02 -9.08 -5.38
C SER A 39 3.56 -8.83 -3.98
N ASN A 40 3.23 -7.68 -3.41
CA ASN A 40 3.67 -7.22 -2.09
C ASN A 40 2.62 -7.47 -1.03
N TYR A 41 1.35 -7.25 -1.38
CA TYR A 41 0.19 -7.57 -0.57
C TYR A 41 -0.90 -8.14 -1.49
N PRO A 42 -1.30 -9.41 -1.34
CA PRO A 42 -0.62 -10.43 -0.51
C PRO A 42 0.82 -10.67 -0.99
N HIS A 43 1.73 -10.96 -0.08
CA HIS A 43 3.10 -11.31 -0.47
C HIS A 43 3.10 -12.56 -1.37
N PHE A 44 3.96 -12.61 -2.39
CA PHE A 44 3.99 -13.71 -3.38
C PHE A 44 4.08 -15.12 -2.78
N ARG A 45 4.67 -15.26 -1.58
CA ARG A 45 4.80 -16.54 -0.86
C ARG A 45 3.50 -17.04 -0.26
N SER A 46 2.54 -16.15 -0.05
CA SER A 46 1.23 -16.47 0.52
C SER A 46 0.24 -16.91 -0.56
N LEU A 47 0.56 -16.64 -1.84
CA LEU A 47 -0.28 -17.02 -2.97
C LEU A 47 -0.47 -18.54 -3.06
N GLY A 48 -1.71 -18.96 -3.33
CA GLY A 48 -2.08 -20.37 -3.49
C GLY A 48 -2.51 -21.06 -2.19
N SER A 49 -2.53 -20.35 -1.07
CA SER A 49 -3.17 -20.77 0.18
C SER A 49 -4.12 -19.68 0.65
N LEU A 50 -5.42 -19.98 0.63
CA LEU A 50 -6.45 -19.03 1.07
C LEU A 50 -6.19 -18.52 2.50
N GLU A 51 -5.77 -19.39 3.41
CA GLU A 51 -5.47 -19.01 4.79
C GLU A 51 -4.31 -18.00 4.89
N ALA A 52 -3.26 -18.19 4.10
CA ALA A 52 -2.11 -17.30 4.08
C ALA A 52 -2.44 -15.96 3.39
N GLU A 53 -3.25 -15.99 2.33
CA GLU A 53 -3.77 -14.78 1.68
C GLU A 53 -4.69 -13.97 2.60
N GLU A 54 -5.57 -14.65 3.35
CA GLU A 54 -6.41 -14.04 4.38
C GLU A 54 -5.59 -13.37 5.48
N GLU A 55 -4.49 -13.99 5.90
CA GLU A 55 -3.62 -13.41 6.92
C GLU A 55 -2.92 -12.15 6.42
N GLU A 56 -2.39 -12.16 5.19
CA GLU A 56 -1.83 -10.95 4.58
C GLU A 56 -2.87 -9.83 4.44
N ARG A 57 -4.13 -10.18 4.12
CA ARG A 57 -5.24 -9.22 4.08
C ARG A 57 -5.50 -8.62 5.46
N ARG A 58 -5.48 -9.42 6.53
CA ARG A 58 -5.60 -8.92 7.92
C ARG A 58 -4.45 -8.02 8.31
N VAL A 59 -3.22 -8.37 7.93
CA VAL A 59 -2.03 -7.56 8.18
C VAL A 59 -2.17 -6.17 7.54
N LEU A 60 -2.60 -6.09 6.27
CA LEU A 60 -2.83 -4.78 5.64
C LEU A 60 -4.01 -4.04 6.28
N TYR A 61 -5.11 -4.72 6.61
CA TYR A 61 -6.23 -4.09 7.34
C TYR A 61 -5.78 -3.48 8.67
N VAL A 62 -4.94 -4.18 9.43
CA VAL A 62 -4.35 -3.66 10.67
C VAL A 62 -3.56 -2.39 10.40
N ALA A 63 -2.76 -2.31 9.34
CA ALA A 63 -2.05 -1.08 9.00
C ALA A 63 -2.97 0.06 8.54
N CYS A 64 -4.01 -0.23 7.75
CA CYS A 64 -4.99 0.77 7.33
C CYS A 64 -5.69 1.41 8.54
N THR A 65 -6.00 0.60 9.57
CA THR A 65 -6.64 1.08 10.81
C THR A 65 -5.67 1.79 11.77
N ARG A 66 -4.42 2.06 11.37
CA ARG A 66 -3.49 2.89 12.16
C ARG A 66 -3.62 4.38 11.87
N ALA A 67 -4.19 4.74 10.73
CA ALA A 67 -4.53 6.11 10.39
C ALA A 67 -5.70 6.59 11.25
N LYS A 68 -5.56 7.75 11.88
CA LYS A 68 -6.66 8.44 12.58
C LYS A 68 -7.42 9.38 11.67
N ASP A 69 -6.69 10.17 10.89
CA ASP A 69 -7.25 11.29 10.14
C ASP A 69 -7.13 11.04 8.63
N GLU A 70 -5.98 10.57 8.14
CA GLU A 70 -5.73 10.36 6.71
C GLU A 70 -4.94 9.07 6.42
N LEU A 71 -5.42 8.29 5.45
CA LEU A 71 -4.77 7.09 4.94
C LEU A 71 -4.44 7.27 3.46
N ILE A 72 -3.15 7.17 3.13
CA ILE A 72 -2.66 7.20 1.75
C ILE A 72 -2.13 5.82 1.40
N ILE A 73 -2.65 5.22 0.33
CA ILE A 73 -2.17 3.94 -0.19
C ILE A 73 -1.56 4.17 -1.57
N THR A 74 -0.30 3.78 -1.74
CA THR A 74 0.34 3.82 -3.05
C THR A 74 0.39 2.44 -3.67
N ARG A 75 0.02 2.34 -4.95
CA ARG A 75 0.08 1.11 -5.73
C ARG A 75 0.59 1.40 -7.15
N SER A 76 1.32 0.45 -7.72
CA SER A 76 1.70 0.49 -9.13
C SER A 76 0.49 0.15 -10.01
N SER A 77 0.17 1.01 -10.96
CA SER A 77 -0.81 0.73 -12.03
C SER A 77 -0.31 -0.38 -12.98
N PHE A 78 1.02 -0.51 -13.10
CA PHE A 78 1.64 -1.60 -13.82
C PHE A 78 1.83 -2.78 -12.87
N ASN A 79 0.99 -3.80 -13.05
CA ASN A 79 1.16 -5.11 -12.46
C ASN A 79 2.39 -5.80 -13.08
N ARG A 80 3.60 -5.39 -12.69
CA ARG A 80 4.86 -5.97 -13.22
C ARG A 80 5.07 -7.43 -12.80
N ASN A 81 4.25 -7.97 -11.90
CA ASN A 81 4.41 -9.30 -11.33
C ASN A 81 3.30 -10.30 -11.71
N ALA A 82 2.22 -9.88 -12.36
CA ALA A 82 1.31 -10.80 -13.05
C ALA A 82 1.96 -11.54 -14.24
N PHE A 83 3.17 -11.13 -14.65
CA PHE A 83 3.91 -11.73 -15.76
C PHE A 83 5.10 -12.60 -15.34
N TRP A 84 5.40 -12.75 -14.04
CA TRP A 84 6.58 -13.51 -13.57
C TRP A 84 6.28 -14.65 -12.58
N VAL A 85 5.00 -14.93 -12.30
CA VAL A 85 4.55 -16.20 -11.75
C VAL A 85 3.79 -16.88 -12.87
N ASP A 86 4.45 -17.86 -13.50
CA ASP A 86 3.89 -18.87 -14.41
C ASP A 86 2.39 -18.75 -14.69
N SER A 87 2.03 -17.95 -15.71
CA SER A 87 0.76 -17.85 -16.50
C SER A 87 -0.58 -18.29 -15.92
N SER A 88 -0.70 -18.46 -14.62
CA SER A 88 -1.91 -18.84 -13.94
C SER A 88 -2.48 -17.53 -13.41
N PRO A 89 -3.63 -17.05 -13.93
CA PRO A 89 -4.35 -16.00 -13.21
C PRO A 89 -4.46 -16.48 -11.76
N ALA A 90 -4.14 -15.62 -10.79
CA ALA A 90 -4.28 -15.97 -9.39
C ALA A 90 -5.62 -16.68 -9.22
N VAL A 91 -5.58 -17.97 -8.87
CA VAL A 91 -6.79 -18.77 -8.68
C VAL A 91 -7.33 -18.31 -7.33
N GLY A 92 -7.98 -17.15 -7.32
CA GLY A 92 -8.26 -16.38 -6.13
C GLY A 92 -9.15 -15.18 -6.42
N GLU A 93 -9.65 -14.59 -5.36
CA GLU A 93 -10.51 -13.41 -5.41
C GLU A 93 -9.79 -12.22 -6.05
N ARG A 94 -10.57 -11.23 -6.50
CA ARG A 94 -10.00 -9.97 -7.01
C ARG A 94 -9.09 -9.35 -5.96
N TYR A 95 -8.09 -8.60 -6.40
CA TYR A 95 -7.23 -7.91 -5.46
C TYR A 95 -8.10 -6.99 -4.59
N PHE A 96 -8.05 -7.13 -3.27
CA PHE A 96 -9.07 -6.50 -2.40
C PHE A 96 -9.10 -4.96 -2.47
N LEU A 97 -8.03 -4.31 -2.94
CA LEU A 97 -8.04 -2.86 -3.23
C LEU A 97 -8.76 -2.50 -4.54
N GLU A 98 -9.11 -3.47 -5.39
CA GLU A 98 -9.95 -3.28 -6.58
C GLU A 98 -11.44 -3.21 -6.25
N GLU A 99 -11.84 -3.72 -5.08
CA GLU A 99 -13.25 -3.74 -4.66
C GLU A 99 -13.64 -2.56 -3.77
N ILE A 100 -12.72 -1.60 -3.54
CA ILE A 100 -13.03 -0.44 -2.71
C ILE A 100 -14.06 0.46 -3.42
N PRO A 101 -15.18 0.80 -2.77
CA PRO A 101 -16.16 1.71 -3.35
C PRO A 101 -15.52 3.05 -3.73
N GLN A 102 -15.71 3.46 -4.99
CA GLN A 102 -15.08 4.67 -5.54
C GLN A 102 -15.45 5.96 -4.80
N HIS A 103 -16.58 5.98 -4.07
CA HIS A 103 -16.99 7.14 -3.27
C HIS A 103 -16.23 7.27 -1.95
N LEU A 104 -15.45 6.27 -1.55
CA LEU A 104 -14.63 6.27 -0.33
C LEU A 104 -13.16 6.61 -0.61
N VAL A 105 -12.76 6.73 -1.88
CA VAL A 105 -11.36 6.90 -2.27
C VAL A 105 -11.22 8.03 -3.28
N GLN A 106 -10.26 8.91 -3.04
CA GLN A 106 -9.75 9.82 -4.05
C GLN A 106 -8.56 9.16 -4.75
N GLU A 107 -8.73 8.73 -6.00
CA GLU A 107 -7.65 8.12 -6.78
C GLU A 107 -6.86 9.19 -7.54
N THR A 108 -5.53 9.19 -7.37
CA THR A 108 -4.62 10.06 -8.14
C THR A 108 -3.59 9.19 -8.85
N LEU A 109 -3.51 9.31 -10.18
CA LEU A 109 -2.54 8.59 -11.01
C LEU A 109 -1.29 9.44 -11.20
N HIS A 110 -0.16 8.95 -10.69
CA HIS A 110 1.15 9.58 -10.87
C HIS A 110 2.04 8.70 -11.76
N GLY A 111 2.76 9.31 -12.70
CA GLY A 111 3.71 8.61 -13.59
C GLY A 111 3.33 8.65 -15.08
N TRP A 112 4.05 7.85 -15.89
CA TRP A 112 3.99 7.89 -17.36
C TRP A 112 2.73 7.19 -17.90
N THR A 113 1.87 7.94 -18.59
CA THR A 113 0.63 7.47 -19.24
C THR A 113 0.80 7.41 -20.76
N GLY A 114 1.55 6.43 -21.28
CA GLY A 114 1.56 6.11 -22.72
C GLY A 114 2.29 7.09 -23.65
N PRO A 115 2.33 6.81 -24.97
CA PRO A 115 3.39 7.23 -25.88
C PRO A 115 3.19 8.68 -26.36
N THR A 116 3.40 9.63 -25.46
CA THR A 116 3.84 10.96 -25.89
C THR A 116 5.33 11.05 -25.61
N SER A 117 6.08 11.33 -26.66
CA SER A 117 7.51 11.63 -26.72
C SER A 117 7.87 12.87 -25.88
N GLY A 118 7.56 12.86 -24.59
CA GLY A 118 7.95 13.87 -23.64
C GLY A 118 8.74 13.17 -22.55
N GLY A 119 10.05 13.39 -22.53
CA GLY A 119 10.93 12.86 -21.49
C GLY A 119 10.58 13.39 -20.10
N LEU A 120 11.53 13.23 -19.17
CA LEU A 120 11.45 13.61 -17.74
C LEU A 120 10.83 14.99 -17.45
N SER A 121 10.80 15.89 -18.45
CA SER A 121 10.06 17.16 -18.48
C SER A 121 8.56 17.13 -18.12
N LYS A 122 7.88 15.97 -18.12
CA LYS A 122 6.47 15.85 -17.71
C LYS A 122 6.26 15.42 -16.26
N LEU A 123 7.31 15.09 -15.52
CA LEU A 123 7.22 15.05 -14.07
C LEU A 123 7.08 16.50 -13.62
N LYS A 124 5.85 16.92 -13.32
CA LYS A 124 5.66 18.07 -12.45
C LYS A 124 6.23 17.63 -11.11
N ASP A 125 7.29 18.27 -10.66
CA ASP A 125 7.73 18.15 -9.27
C ASP A 125 6.52 18.47 -8.39
N ILE A 126 6.06 17.48 -7.64
CA ILE A 126 4.97 17.65 -6.68
C ILE A 126 5.63 17.99 -5.35
N PHE A 127 6.13 19.22 -5.24
CA PHE A 127 6.49 19.90 -3.98
C PHE A 127 6.29 21.40 -4.15
#